data_AF-A0A8S2ZQS5-F1
#
_entry.id   AF-A0A8S2ZQS5-F1
#
_cell.length_a   1.000
_cell.length_b   1.000
_cell.length_c   1.000
_cell.angle_alpha   90.00
_cell.angle_beta   90.00
_cell.angle_gamma   90.00
#
_symmetry.space_group_name_H-M   'P 1'
#
loop_
_entity.id
_entity.type
_entity.pdbx_description
1 polymer ?
#
loop_
_entity_poly.entity_id
_entity_poly.type
_entity_poly.pdbx_seq_one_letter_code
_entity_poly.pdbx_strand_id
1 'polypeptide(L)' 'PFTCDQWGVWRVTIPPLSDGSTTIKHGQAIKLLLEIGNGQLVDRLCPWSRYVQRAEKSSVY' A
#
# COMPACT_ATOMS: atom_id res chain seq x y z
N PRO A 1 0.45 -7.01 -8.75
CA PRO A 1 -0.81 -6.32 -9.12
C PRO A 1 -1.96 -6.89 -8.30
N PHE A 2 -2.95 -6.07 -7.94
CA PHE A 2 -4.12 -6.54 -7.19
C PHE A 2 -5.12 -7.24 -8.13
N THR A 3 -5.91 -8.16 -7.58
CA THR A 3 -7.07 -8.77 -8.24
C THR A 3 -8.35 -8.27 -7.56
N CYS A 4 -9.31 -7.81 -8.36
CA CYS A 4 -10.62 -7.36 -7.89
C CYS A 4 -11.61 -8.52 -7.93
N ASP A 5 -12.39 -8.71 -6.87
CA ASP A 5 -13.49 -9.66 -6.86
C ASP A 5 -14.83 -9.04 -7.28
N GLN A 6 -15.88 -9.86 -7.30
CA GLN A 6 -17.24 -9.45 -7.69
C GLN A 6 -17.87 -8.39 -6.76
N TRP A 7 -17.31 -8.16 -5.57
CA TRP A 7 -17.80 -7.20 -4.59
C TRP A 7 -16.96 -5.92 -4.56
N GLY A 8 -16.03 -5.76 -5.50
CA GLY A 8 -15.13 -4.60 -5.54
C GLY A 8 -14.00 -4.67 -4.50
N VAL A 9 -13.74 -5.83 -3.90
CA VAL A 9 -12.64 -6.02 -2.95
C VAL A 9 -11.39 -6.41 -3.70
N TRP A 10 -10.33 -5.62 -3.50
CA TRP A 10 -9.03 -5.83 -4.11
C TRP A 10 -8.12 -6.64 -3.20
N ARG A 11 -7.52 -7.72 -3.72
CA ARG A 11 -6.59 -8.59 -2.99
C ARG A 11 -5.24 -8.64 -3.68
N VAL A 12 -4.18 -8.79 -2.89
CA VAL A 12 -2.83 -9.07 -3.38
C VAL A 12 -2.19 -10.11 -2.47
N THR A 13 -1.52 -11.09 -3.06
CA THR A 13 -0.69 -12.05 -2.34
C THR A 13 0.76 -11.71 -2.66
N ILE A 14 1.52 -11.36 -1.63
CA ILE A 14 2.95 -11.09 -1.74
C ILE A 14 3.68 -12.38 -1.38
N PRO A 15 4.46 -12.99 -2.31
CA PRO A 15 5.19 -14.21 -1.99
C PRO A 15 6.29 -13.94 -0.97
N PRO A 16 6.70 -14.96 -0.19
CA PRO A 16 7.87 -14.86 0.66
C PRO A 16 9.13 -14.65 -0.17
N LEU A 17 10.15 -14.05 0.45
CA LEU A 17 11.48 -13.96 -0.16
C LEU A 17 12.15 -15.35 -0.18
N SER A 18 13.06 -15.57 -1.14
CA SER A 18 13.73 -16.87 -1.32
C SER A 18 14.57 -17.30 -0.11
N ASP A 19 15.00 -16.34 0.70
CA ASP A 19 15.74 -16.54 1.95
C ASP A 19 14.85 -16.77 3.18
N GLY A 20 13.52 -16.78 3.00
CA GLY A 20 12.54 -16.94 4.08
C GLY A 20 12.31 -15.68 4.92
N SER A 21 12.94 -14.56 4.60
CA SER A 21 12.73 -13.29 5.32
C SER A 21 11.40 -12.62 4.90
N THR A 22 10.93 -11.69 5.74
CA THR A 22 9.65 -10.99 5.52
C THR A 22 9.77 -9.94 4.41
N THR A 23 8.88 -9.98 3.42
CA THR A 23 8.90 -9.05 2.27
C THR A 23 8.64 -7.60 2.67
N ILE A 24 7.78 -7.36 3.66
CA ILE A 24 7.54 -6.03 4.25
C ILE A 24 8.23 -6.00 5.61
N LYS A 25 9.26 -5.17 5.75
CA LYS A 25 10.05 -5.07 6.98
C LYS A 25 9.30 -4.25 8.04
N HIS A 26 9.56 -4.55 9.32
CA HIS A 26 9.04 -3.73 10.41
C HIS A 26 9.49 -2.26 10.27
N GLY A 27 8.57 -1.32 10.46
CA GLY A 27 8.83 0.11 10.30
C GLY A 27 8.92 0.59 8.84
N GLN A 28 8.81 -0.29 7.85
CA GLN A 28 8.79 0.11 6.45
C GLN A 28 7.49 0.85 6.12
N ALA A 29 7.60 2.05 5.54
CA ALA A 29 6.44 2.79 5.07
C ALA A 29 5.85 2.13 3.82
N ILE A 30 4.52 2.05 3.77
CA ILE A 30 3.76 1.50 2.63
C ILE A 30 2.62 2.44 2.24
N LYS A 31 2.27 2.43 0.95
CA LYS A 31 1.12 3.14 0.39
C LYS A 31 0.43 2.27 -0.67
N LEU A 32 -0.85 2.55 -0.89
CA LEU A 32 -1.62 2.01 -2.00
C LEU A 32 -1.49 2.97 -3.19
N LEU A 33 -1.15 2.43 -4.36
CA LEU A 33 -1.17 3.14 -5.62
C LEU A 33 -2.47 2.79 -6.35
N LEU A 34 -3.26 3.81 -6.69
CA LEU A 34 -4.53 3.65 -7.39
C LEU A 34 -4.52 4.41 -8.70
N GLU A 35 -5.06 3.81 -9.75
CA GLU A 35 -5.43 4.52 -10.98
C GLU A 35 -6.90 4.92 -10.88
N ILE A 36 -7.19 6.22 -10.98
CA ILE A 36 -8.56 6.75 -10.91
C ILE A 36 -9.13 6.95 -12.33
N GLY A 37 -10.43 7.22 -12.44
CA GLY A 37 -11.15 7.21 -13.74
C GLY A 37 -10.65 8.18 -14.82
N ASN A 38 -9.76 9.12 -14.50
CA ASN A 38 -9.09 9.99 -15.47
C ASN A 38 -7.69 9.47 -15.91
N GLY A 39 -7.32 8.25 -15.53
CA GLY A 39 -6.02 7.63 -15.79
C GLY A 39 -4.89 8.12 -14.86
N GLN A 40 -5.18 8.97 -13.88
CA GLN A 40 -4.19 9.48 -12.95
C GLN A 40 -3.86 8.44 -11.88
N LEU A 41 -2.57 8.29 -11.60
CA LEU A 41 -2.07 7.52 -10.46
C LEU A 41 -2.05 8.38 -9.19
N VAL A 42 -2.60 7.84 -8.11
CA VAL A 42 -2.66 8.50 -6.81
C VAL A 42 -2.21 7.57 -5.68
N ASP A 43 -1.42 8.13 -4.76
CA ASP A 43 -1.00 7.49 -3.53
C ASP A 43 -2.06 7.66 -2.43
N ARG A 44 -2.38 6.59 -1.69
CA ARG A 44 -3.25 6.62 -0.50
C ARG A 44 -2.71 5.76 0.62
N LEU A 45 -3.04 6.11 1.86
CA LEU A 45 -2.85 5.23 3.02
C LEU A 45 -3.93 4.14 3.02
N CYS A 46 -3.59 2.95 3.52
CA CYS A 46 -4.58 1.90 3.70
C CYS A 46 -5.59 2.32 4.78
N PRO A 47 -6.92 2.18 4.52
CA PRO A 47 -7.94 2.43 5.54
C PRO A 47 -7.76 1.57 6.80
N TRP A 48 -7.08 0.43 6.66
CA TRP A 48 -6.81 -0.54 7.72
C TRP A 48 -5.39 -0.44 8.31
N SER A 49 -4.66 0.65 8.04
CA SER A 49 -3.33 0.87 8.61
C SER A 49 -3.39 0.90 10.15
N ARG A 50 -2.59 0.06 10.80
CA ARG A 50 -2.50 0.01 12.27
C ARG A 50 -1.60 1.10 12.87
N TYR A 51 -0.69 1.64 12.07
CA TYR A 51 0.25 2.68 12.49
C TYR A 51 0.52 3.62 11.32
N VAL A 52 0.55 4.92 11.60
CA VAL A 52 0.88 5.97 10.65
C VAL A 52 1.81 6.97 11.34
N GLN A 53 2.77 7.50 10.59
CA GLN A 53 3.72 8.51 11.09
C GLN A 53 3.74 9.68 10.11
N ARG A 54 3.89 10.90 10.64
CA ARG A 54 4.15 12.09 9.82
C ARG A 54 5.50 11.94 9.14
N ALA A 55 5.55 12.12 7.82
CA ALA A 55 6.81 12.11 7.09
C ALA A 55 7.71 13.26 7.57
N GLU A 56 9.01 13.00 7.72
CA GLU A 56 9.99 13.99 8.20
C GLU A 56 10.01 15.26 7.32
N LYS A 57 9.75 15.11 6.02
CA LYS A 57 9.62 16.21 5.04
C LYS A 57 8.16 16.45 4.64
N SER A 58 7.28 16.63 5.63
CA SER A 58 5.90 17.06 5.37
C SER A 58 5.86 18.58 5.16
N SER A 59 5.53 19.02 3.94
CA SER A 59 5.31 20.44 3.60
C SER A 59 3.95 20.99 4.08
N VAL A 60 3.10 20.13 4.63
CA VAL A 60 1.81 20.53 5.23
C VAL A 60 2.06 20.76 6.70
N TYR A 61 1.89 22.01 7.15
CA TYR A 61 2.03 22.43 8.55
C TYR A 61 0.98 21.74 9.43
#